data_AF-A0A2U1QM38-F1
#
_entry.id   AF-A0A2U1QM38-F1
#
_cell.length_a   1.000
_cell.length_b   1.000
_cell.length_c   1.000
_cell.angle_alpha   90.00
_cell.angle_beta   90.00
_cell.angle_gamma   90.00
#
_symmetry.space_group_name_H-M   'P 1'
#
loop_
_entity.id
_entity.type
_entity.pdbx_description
1 polymer ?
#
loop_
_entity_poly.entity_id
_entity_poly.type
_entity_poly.pdbx_seq_one_letter_code
_entity_poly.pdbx_strand_id
1 'polypeptide(L)'
;MIGSELEVGAFEWPNNSMETETGIVVMRHMETCMGIGLDKLNCGLAGDTRKLKMQLSNLRNRYASKILLSECNIFKERVIQKISCIAVGGIVGMKQPKVPIKGN
;
A
#
# COMPACT_ATOMS: atom_id res chain seq x y z
N MET A 1 -4.98 -4.03 37.14
CA MET A 1 -4.56 -3.23 35.98
C MET A 1 -3.62 -4.10 35.16
N ILE A 2 -3.99 -4.48 33.94
CA ILE A 2 -3.06 -5.13 33.01
C ILE A 2 -2.18 -3.99 32.49
N GLY A 3 -0.96 -3.88 33.02
CA GLY A 3 0.04 -2.98 32.47
C GLY A 3 0.52 -3.58 31.15
N SER A 4 0.03 -3.07 30.04
CA SER A 4 0.64 -3.34 28.75
C SER A 4 1.84 -2.42 28.60
N GLU A 5 3.00 -2.84 29.14
CA GLU A 5 4.28 -2.26 28.76
C GLU A 5 4.41 -2.41 27.24
N LEU A 6 4.38 -1.26 26.55
CA LEU A 6 4.56 -1.20 25.12
C LEU A 6 6.06 -1.29 24.88
N GLU A 7 6.59 -2.51 24.81
CA GLU A 7 7.98 -2.69 24.45
C GLU A 7 8.17 -2.18 23.02
N VAL A 8 8.89 -1.06 22.89
CA VAL A 8 9.38 -0.57 21.61
C VAL A 8 10.46 -1.56 21.18
N GLY A 9 10.05 -2.67 20.57
CA GLY A 9 10.98 -3.68 20.11
C GLY A 9 11.95 -3.07 19.10
N ALA A 10 13.22 -3.42 19.23
CA ALA A 10 14.25 -3.01 18.29
C ALA A 10 13.91 -3.58 16.91
N PHE A 11 13.34 -2.75 16.04
CA PHE A 11 13.03 -3.09 14.67
C PHE A 11 14.18 -2.62 13.79
N GLU A 12 14.85 -3.56 13.10
CA GLU A 12 15.82 -3.22 12.07
C GLU A 12 15.09 -2.64 10.86
N TRP A 13 14.92 -1.32 10.88
CA TRP A 13 14.36 -0.58 9.77
C TRP A 13 15.28 -0.70 8.55
N PRO A 14 14.76 -1.00 7.35
CA PRO A 14 15.57 -0.94 6.14
C PRO A 14 16.17 0.46 6.00
N ASN A 15 17.50 0.53 5.88
CA ASN A 15 18.32 1.76 5.84
C ASN A 15 17.62 2.98 5.21
N ASN A 16 17.91 4.18 5.74
CA ASN A 16 17.41 5.50 5.32
C ASN A 16 17.48 5.82 3.81
N SER A 17 18.09 4.99 2.96
CA SER A 17 18.08 5.14 1.51
C SER A 17 16.78 4.67 0.83
N MET A 18 15.80 4.16 1.60
CA MET A 18 14.52 3.63 1.11
C MET A 18 13.31 4.44 1.58
N GLU A 19 13.43 5.77 1.74
CA GLU A 19 12.33 6.65 2.17
C GLU A 19 11.04 6.45 1.37
N THR A 20 11.15 6.20 0.06
CA THR A 20 10.00 5.95 -0.83
C THR A 20 9.31 4.60 -0.61
N GLU A 21 9.98 3.64 0.04
CA GLU A 21 9.47 2.29 0.27
C GLU A 21 8.89 2.11 1.67
N THR A 22 9.07 3.10 2.54
CA THR A 22 8.67 3.07 3.96
C THR A 22 7.20 2.68 4.11
N GLY A 23 6.28 3.30 3.35
CA GLY A 23 4.86 2.96 3.38
C GLY A 23 4.57 1.50 3.00
N ILE A 24 5.32 0.94 2.05
CA ILE A 24 5.17 -0.47 1.63
C ILE A 24 5.65 -1.41 2.74
N VAL A 25 6.75 -1.08 3.40
CA VAL A 25 7.28 -1.83 4.54
C VAL A 25 6.32 -1.79 5.72
N VAL A 26 5.74 -0.63 6.05
CA VAL A 26 4.71 -0.50 7.09
C VAL A 26 3.49 -1.35 6.77
N MET A 27 2.94 -1.23 5.55
CA MET A 27 1.78 -2.01 5.13
C MET A 27 2.08 -3.52 5.20
N ARG A 28 3.28 -3.94 4.80
CA ARG A 28 3.70 -5.34 4.90
C ARG A 28 3.82 -5.82 6.34
N HIS A 29 4.41 -4.99 7.20
CA HIS A 29 4.55 -5.27 8.61
C HIS A 29 3.17 -5.47 9.25
N MET A 30 2.22 -4.56 9.00
CA MET A 30 0.84 -4.66 9.50
C MET A 30 0.12 -5.92 8.97
N GLU A 31 0.35 -6.34 7.72
CA GLU A 31 -0.19 -7.61 7.21
C GLU A 31 0.38 -8.84 7.96
N THR A 32 1.61 -8.78 8.44
CA THR A 32 2.29 -9.93 9.09
C THR A 32 2.22 -9.93 10.62
N CYS A 33 1.98 -8.78 11.24
CA CYS A 33 2.01 -8.58 12.69
C CYS A 33 0.70 -9.02 13.38
N MET A 34 0.01 -10.06 12.87
CA MET A 34 -1.30 -10.52 13.37
C MET A 34 -1.24 -11.14 14.79
N GLY A 35 -0.85 -10.36 15.80
CA GLY A 35 -0.68 -10.79 17.18
C GLY A 35 0.61 -11.57 17.46
N ILE A 36 1.54 -11.60 16.50
CA ILE A 36 2.85 -12.26 16.66
C ILE A 36 3.82 -11.28 17.33
N GLY A 37 4.54 -11.74 18.34
CA GLY A 37 5.61 -10.95 18.99
C GLY A 37 6.69 -10.51 17.99
N LEU A 38 7.29 -9.34 18.24
CA LEU A 38 8.29 -8.74 17.35
C LEU A 38 9.50 -9.65 17.11
N ASP A 39 9.82 -10.52 18.07
CA ASP A 39 10.88 -11.53 18.04
C ASP A 39 10.67 -12.59 16.94
N LYS A 40 9.41 -12.87 16.59
CA LYS A 40 9.03 -13.85 15.56
C LYS A 40 8.50 -13.20 14.28
N LEU A 41 8.53 -11.87 14.22
CA LEU A 41 7.96 -11.14 13.11
C LEU A 41 8.86 -11.24 11.88
N ASN A 42 8.54 -12.18 11.00
CA ASN A 42 9.16 -12.30 9.69
C ASN A 42 8.26 -11.67 8.62
N CYS A 43 8.64 -10.49 8.13
CA CYS A 43 7.93 -9.81 7.03
C CYS A 43 8.05 -10.54 5.67
N GLY A 44 8.89 -11.57 5.56
CA GLY A 44 9.14 -12.34 4.33
C GLY A 44 9.93 -11.56 3.28
N LEU A 45 10.63 -10.50 3.70
CA LEU A 45 11.47 -9.68 2.84
C LEU A 45 12.86 -10.32 2.72
N ALA A 46 13.40 -10.35 1.51
CA ALA A 46 14.72 -10.89 1.26
C ALA A 46 15.81 -9.94 1.77
N GLY A 47 16.88 -10.48 2.37
CA GLY A 47 18.07 -9.70 2.70
C GLY A 47 18.92 -9.33 1.47
N ASP A 48 18.77 -10.04 0.35
CA ASP A 48 19.42 -9.70 -0.92
C ASP A 48 18.77 -8.47 -1.58
N THR A 49 19.57 -7.44 -1.86
CA THR A 49 19.08 -6.15 -2.39
C THR A 49 18.31 -6.27 -3.70
N ARG A 50 18.71 -7.17 -4.62
CA ARG A 50 18.02 -7.32 -5.91
C ARG A 50 16.64 -7.96 -5.72
N LYS A 51 16.59 -9.04 -4.93
CA LYS A 51 15.33 -9.72 -4.58
C LYS A 51 14.42 -8.79 -3.78
N LEU A 52 14.96 -8.03 -2.84
CA LEU A 52 14.21 -7.06 -2.05
C LEU A 52 13.54 -6.01 -2.94
N LYS A 53 14.28 -5.39 -3.88
CA LYS A 53 13.71 -4.41 -4.81
C LYS A 53 12.58 -5.00 -5.66
N MET A 54 12.72 -6.24 -6.12
CA MET A 54 11.67 -6.94 -6.86
C MET A 54 10.44 -7.19 -5.98
N GLN A 55 10.62 -7.65 -4.74
CA GLN A 55 9.52 -7.84 -3.79
C GLN A 55 8.79 -6.53 -3.48
N LEU A 56 9.53 -5.44 -3.26
CA LEU A 56 8.95 -4.12 -2.99
C LEU A 56 8.16 -3.61 -4.20
N SER A 57 8.67 -3.78 -5.42
CA SER A 57 7.93 -3.44 -6.65
C SER A 57 6.61 -4.23 -6.75
N ASN A 58 6.64 -5.52 -6.47
CA ASN A 58 5.44 -6.36 -6.48
C ASN A 58 4.44 -5.96 -5.40
N LEU A 59 4.92 -5.68 -4.18
CA LEU A 59 4.09 -5.20 -3.07
C LEU A 59 3.47 -3.84 -3.39
N ARG A 60 4.24 -2.92 -3.98
CA ARG A 60 3.73 -1.62 -4.44
C ARG A 60 2.54 -1.79 -5.37
N ASN A 61 2.69 -2.61 -6.40
CA ASN A 61 1.62 -2.85 -7.37
C ASN A 61 0.40 -3.48 -6.68
N ARG A 62 0.62 -4.49 -5.83
CA ARG A 62 -0.45 -5.16 -5.08
C ARG A 62 -1.23 -4.18 -4.20
N TYR A 63 -0.53 -3.33 -3.43
CA TYR A 63 -1.17 -2.36 -2.55
C TYR A 63 -1.84 -1.24 -3.32
N ALA A 64 -1.21 -0.71 -4.37
CA ALA A 64 -1.82 0.29 -5.24
C ALA A 64 -3.11 -0.24 -5.87
N SER A 65 -3.12 -1.46 -6.40
CA SER A 65 -4.33 -2.08 -6.95
C SER A 65 -5.42 -2.26 -5.90
N LYS A 66 -5.07 -2.74 -4.69
CA LYS A 66 -6.03 -2.86 -3.58
C LYS A 66 -6.64 -1.51 -3.21
N ILE A 67 -5.83 -0.46 -3.06
CA ILE A 67 -6.30 0.89 -2.68
C ILE A 67 -7.17 1.48 -3.78
N LEU A 68 -6.72 1.41 -5.05
CA LEU A 68 -7.43 1.99 -6.18
C LEU A 68 -8.78 1.31 -6.45
N LEU A 69 -8.89 0.00 -6.20
CA LEU A 69 -10.09 -0.79 -6.47
C LEU A 69 -10.95 -1.04 -5.22
N SER A 70 -10.54 -0.55 -4.05
CA SER A 70 -11.29 -0.70 -2.80
C SER A 70 -12.64 0.03 -2.85
N GLU A 71 -13.66 -0.55 -2.22
CA GLU A 71 -14.98 0.12 -2.06
C GLU A 71 -14.89 1.44 -1.28
N CYS A 72 -13.85 1.62 -0.46
CA CYS A 72 -13.65 2.88 0.27
C CYS A 72 -13.07 4.00 -0.62
N ASN A 73 -12.57 3.68 -1.81
CA ASN A 73 -12.06 4.68 -2.73
C ASN A 73 -13.24 5.33 -3.49
N ILE A 74 -13.56 6.58 -3.13
CA ILE A 74 -14.62 7.38 -3.79
C ILE A 74 -14.40 7.60 -5.30
N PHE A 75 -13.19 7.34 -5.79
CA PHE A 75 -12.84 7.45 -7.22
C PHE A 75 -12.74 6.09 -7.91
N LYS A 76 -13.11 4.99 -7.27
CA LYS A 76 -13.01 3.63 -7.81
C LYS A 76 -13.65 3.52 -9.19
N GLU A 77 -14.86 4.03 -9.37
CA GLU A 77 -15.60 3.98 -10.65
C GLU A 77 -14.86 4.75 -11.75
N ARG A 78 -14.27 5.91 -11.41
CA ARG A 78 -13.45 6.69 -12.35
C ARG A 78 -12.19 5.93 -12.74
N VAL A 79 -11.57 5.21 -11.81
CA VAL A 79 -10.40 4.36 -12.10
C VAL A 79 -10.79 3.23 -13.05
N ILE A 80 -11.88 2.51 -12.77
CA ILE A 80 -12.39 1.42 -13.62
C ILE A 80 -12.72 1.93 -15.03
N GLN A 81 -13.42 3.06 -15.14
CA GLN A 81 -13.74 3.68 -16.42
C GLN A 81 -12.47 3.97 -17.23
N LYS A 82 -11.48 4.64 -16.61
CA LYS A 82 -10.20 4.93 -17.29
C LYS A 82 -9.49 3.67 -17.77
N ILE A 83 -9.46 2.61 -16.96
CA ILE A 83 -8.84 1.33 -17.35
C ILE A 83 -9.59 0.71 -18.53
N SER A 84 -10.92 0.72 -18.51
CA SER A 84 -11.73 0.19 -19.61
C SER A 84 -11.51 0.96 -20.93
N CYS A 85 -11.36 2.28 -20.88
CA CYS A 85 -11.04 3.09 -22.05
C CYS A 85 -9.63 2.81 -22.61
N ILE A 86 -8.65 2.54 -21.74
CA ILE A 86 -7.28 2.17 -22.16
C ILE A 86 -7.29 0.81 -22.86
N ALA A 87 -8.07 -0.15 -22.37
CA ALA A 87 -8.18 -1.48 -22.97
C ALA A 87 -8.91 -1.46 -24.33
N VAL A 88 -9.77 -0.47 -24.57
CA VAL A 88 -10.53 -0.28 -25.81
C VAL A 88 -10.00 0.93 -26.58
N GLY A 89 -8.70 0.91 -26.93
CA GLY A 89 -7.99 1.76 -27.92
C GLY A 89 -8.57 3.11 -28.37
N GLY A 90 -9.19 3.92 -27.49
CA GLY A 90 -10.03 5.03 -27.91
C GLY A 90 -10.04 6.16 -26.91
N ILE A 91 -9.37 7.25 -27.26
CA ILE A 91 -9.47 8.54 -26.58
C ILE A 91 -10.89 9.07 -26.85
N VAL A 92 -11.86 8.68 -26.02
CA VAL A 92 -13.18 9.31 -26.01
C VAL A 92 -13.19 10.34 -24.89
N GLY A 93 -13.21 11.62 -25.29
CA GLY A 93 -13.20 12.75 -24.37
C GLY A 93 -14.34 12.67 -23.36
N MET A 94 -14.00 12.46 -22.09
CA MET A 94 -14.98 12.48 -21.00
C MET A 94 -14.87 13.79 -20.23
N LYS A 95 -15.96 14.56 -20.21
CA LYS A 95 -16.15 15.68 -19.28
C LYS A 95 -16.06 15.14 -17.85
N GLN A 96 -15.26 15.80 -17.02
CA GLN A 96 -15.12 15.43 -15.62
C GLN A 96 -16.48 15.51 -14.90
N PRO A 97 -16.91 14.47 -14.14
CA PRO A 97 -18.05 14.61 -13.27
C PRO A 97 -17.79 15.72 -12.25
N LYS A 98 -18.67 16.72 -12.23
CA LYS A 98 -18.68 17.80 -11.22
C LYS A 98 -18.97 17.15 -9.88
N VAL A 99 -17.93 17.03 -9.04
CA VAL A 99 -18.09 16.64 -7.65
C VAL A 99 -18.87 17.76 -6.95
N PRO A 100 -19.96 17.49 -6.21
CA PRO A 100 -20.53 18.50 -5.34
C PRO A 100 -19.52 18.75 -4.23
N ILE A 101 -18.85 19.91 -4.27
CA ILE A 101 -18.15 20.43 -3.11
C ILE A 101 -19.25 20.77 -2.11
N LYS A 102 -19.50 19.89 -1.13
CA LYS A 102 -20.23 20.29 0.06
C LYS A 102 -19.34 21.31 0.76
N GLY A 103 -19.69 22.59 0.60
CA GLY A 103 -19.11 23.67 1.35
C GLY A 103 -19.39 23.47 2.84
N ASN A 104 -18.36 23.64 3.65
CA ASN A 104 -18.50 24.08 5.03
C ASN A 104 -18.41 25.60 5.05
#